data_AF-A0A5C0ZLH6-F1
#
_entry.id   AF-A0A5C0ZLH6-F1
#
_cell.length_a   1.000
_cell.length_b   1.000
_cell.length_c   1.000
_cell.angle_alpha   90.00
_cell.angle_beta   90.00
_cell.angle_gamma   90.00
#
_symmetry.space_group_name_H-M   'P 1'
#
loop_
_entity.id
_entity.type
_entity.pdbx_description
1 polymer ?
#
loop_
_entity_poly.entity_id
_entity_poly.type
_entity_poly.pdbx_seq_one_letter_code
_entity_poly.pdbx_strand_id
1 'polypeptide(L)' 'MKKWVTEITAIDPHTRELKKWLGPYITAPTMEAATLYCQKNGLGYCEVTGQLISEIPCKENSYTPDWVRRVDFDNLN' A
#
# COMPACT_ATOMS: atom_id res chain seq x y z
N MET A 1 9.76 8.20 -9.47
CA MET A 1 9.87 6.79 -9.01
C MET A 1 8.46 6.29 -8.69
N LYS A 2 8.16 5.01 -8.92
CA LYS A 2 6.81 4.46 -8.66
C LYS A 2 6.64 4.12 -7.18
N LYS A 3 5.39 4.16 -6.71
CA LYS A 3 5.00 3.64 -5.40
C LYS A 3 4.34 2.27 -5.55
N TRP A 4 4.64 1.37 -4.63
CA TRP A 4 4.15 0.00 -4.60
C TRP A 4 3.44 -0.26 -3.29
N VAL A 5 2.25 -0.87 -3.38
CA VAL A 5 1.45 -1.28 -2.24
C VAL A 5 1.97 -2.61 -1.73
N THR A 6 2.08 -2.75 -0.41
CA THR A 6 2.38 -4.03 0.22
C THR A 6 1.27 -4.47 1.15
N GLU A 7 1.18 -5.77 1.39
CA GLU A 7 0.31 -6.35 2.40
C GLU A 7 1.06 -7.32 3.29
N ILE A 8 0.52 -7.53 4.48
CA ILE A 8 0.96 -8.56 5.43
C ILE A 8 -0.19 -9.49 5.75
N THR A 9 0.11 -10.76 5.98
CA THR A 9 -0.84 -11.71 6.51
C THR A 9 -0.51 -11.98 7.97
N ALA A 10 -1.43 -11.62 8.88
CA ALA A 10 -1.21 -11.72 10.33
C ALA A 10 -2.49 -12.13 11.06
N ILE A 11 -2.34 -12.76 12.23
CA ILE A 11 -3.46 -13.10 13.10
C ILE A 11 -3.98 -11.82 13.75
N ASP A 12 -5.26 -11.51 13.55
CA ASP A 12 -5.95 -10.42 14.24
C ASP A 12 -5.98 -10.73 15.76
N PRO A 13 -5.42 -9.87 16.63
CA PRO A 13 -5.39 -10.14 18.07
C PRO A 13 -6.78 -10.18 18.70
N HIS A 14 -7.78 -9.52 18.09
CA HIS A 14 -9.15 -9.47 18.59
C HIS A 14 -9.96 -10.69 18.15
N THR A 15 -9.95 -11.03 16.86
CA THR A 15 -10.77 -12.13 16.33
C THR A 15 -10.06 -13.48 16.31
N ARG A 16 -8.73 -13.51 16.47
CA ARG A 16 -7.87 -14.71 16.35
C ARG A 16 -7.89 -15.36 14.96
N GLU A 17 -8.37 -14.65 13.95
CA GLU A 17 -8.40 -15.11 12.57
C GLU A 17 -7.23 -14.56 11.77
N LEU A 18 -6.81 -15.29 10.75
CA LEU A 18 -5.82 -14.82 9.81
C LEU A 18 -6.43 -13.76 8.89
N LYS A 19 -5.86 -12.54 8.89
CA LYS A 19 -6.32 -11.42 8.07
C LYS A 19 -5.17 -10.80 7.28
N LYS A 20 -5.52 -10.11 6.20
CA LYS A 20 -4.60 -9.29 5.42
C LYS A 20 -4.68 -7.83 5.87
N TRP A 21 -3.53 -7.18 6.02
CA TRP A 21 -3.41 -5.79 6.45
C TRP A 21 -2.52 -5.02 5.49
N LEU A 22 -2.82 -3.73 5.32
CA LEU A 22 -2.00 -2.83 4.53
C LEU A 22 -0.61 -2.69 5.17
N GLY A 23 0.43 -2.93 4.38
CA GLY A 23 1.83 -2.72 4.75
C GLY A 23 2.36 -1.34 4.32
N PRO A 24 3.66 -1.07 4.51
CA PRO A 24 4.27 0.17 4.06
C PRO A 24 4.28 0.30 2.53
N TYR A 25 4.20 1.54 2.03
CA TYR A 25 4.42 1.80 0.61
C TYR A 25 5.92 1.82 0.29
N ILE A 26 6.30 1.12 -0.78
CA ILE A 26 7.68 1.02 -1.23
C ILE A 26 7.88 1.88 -2.46
N THR A 27 8.95 2.68 -2.47
CA THR A 27 9.32 3.47 -3.65
C THR A 27 10.41 2.73 -4.42
N ALA A 28 10.12 2.32 -5.65
CA ALA A 28 11.04 1.55 -6.48
C ALA A 28 10.70 1.70 -7.98
N PRO A 29 11.65 1.50 -8.90
CA PRO A 29 11.39 1.61 -10.34
C PRO A 29 10.49 0.49 -10.89
N THR A 30 10.58 -0.72 -10.34
CA THR A 30 9.81 -1.90 -10.77
C THR A 30 9.28 -2.69 -9.57
N MET A 31 8.35 -3.60 -9.83
CA MET A 31 7.75 -4.46 -8.80
C MET A 31 8.82 -5.38 -8.20
N GLU A 32 9.69 -5.93 -9.04
CA GLU A 32 10.78 -6.83 -8.64
C GLU A 32 11.78 -6.10 -7.74
N ALA A 33 12.09 -4.83 -8.06
CA ALA A 33 12.93 -3.99 -7.21
C ALA A 33 12.26 -3.69 -5.86
N ALA A 34 10.94 -3.46 -5.84
CA ALA A 34 10.19 -3.29 -4.60
C ALA A 34 10.21 -4.57 -3.74
N THR A 35 10.00 -5.73 -4.36
CA THR A 35 10.04 -7.04 -3.68
C THR A 35 11.43 -7.32 -3.11
N LEU A 36 12.48 -7.08 -3.90
CA LEU A 36 13.86 -7.25 -3.44
C LEU A 36 14.20 -6.30 -2.28
N TYR A 37 13.68 -5.06 -2.33
CA TYR A 37 13.82 -4.12 -1.22
C TYR A 37 13.16 -4.69 0.04
N CYS A 38 11.93 -5.21 -0.04
CA CYS A 38 11.26 -5.82 1.10
C CYS A 38 12.10 -6.95 1.72
N GLN A 39 12.60 -7.86 0.89
CA GLN A 39 13.40 -9.01 1.32
C GLN A 39 14.72 -8.60 2.02
N LYS A 40 15.33 -7.48 1.62
CA LYS A 40 16.64 -7.05 2.12
C LYS A 40 16.60 -6.05 3.28
N ASN A 41 15.46 -5.41 3.52
CA ASN A 41 15.35 -4.27 4.46
C ASN A 41 14.40 -4.55 5.64
N GLY A 42 14.34 -5.80 6.10
CA GLY A 42 13.55 -6.16 7.28
C GLY A 42 12.03 -6.22 7.05
N LEU A 43 11.58 -6.18 5.80
CA LEU A 43 10.17 -6.30 5.40
C LEU A 43 9.92 -7.61 4.64
N GLY A 44 10.72 -8.66 4.90
CA GLY A 44 10.62 -9.95 4.20
C GLY A 44 9.28 -10.67 4.40
N TYR A 45 8.48 -10.22 5.37
CA TYR A 45 7.12 -10.69 5.64
C TYR A 45 6.04 -9.96 4.83
N CYS A 46 6.40 -8.88 4.12
CA CYS A 46 5.48 -8.13 3.26
C CYS A 46 5.47 -8.72 1.84
N GLU A 47 4.29 -8.80 1.25
CA GLU A 47 4.08 -9.11 -0.16
C GLU A 47 3.78 -7.80 -0.93
N VAL A 48 4.42 -7.60 -2.09
CA VAL A 48 4.09 -6.47 -2.98
C VAL A 48 2.92 -6.87 -3.87
N THR A 49 1.80 -6.14 -3.81
CA THR A 49 0.54 -6.54 -4.47
C THR A 49 0.18 -5.72 -5.70
N GLY A 50 0.74 -4.51 -5.85
CA GLY A 50 0.47 -3.68 -7.01
C GLY A 50 1.11 -2.29 -6.95
N GLN A 51 0.99 -1.54 -8.04
CA GLN A 51 1.41 -0.15 -8.12
C GLN A 51 0.32 0.75 -7.52
N LEU A 52 0.73 1.70 -6.67
CA LEU A 52 -0.15 2.75 -6.16
C LEU A 52 -0.25 3.87 -7.21
N ILE A 53 -1.39 3.94 -7.91
CA ILE A 53 -1.64 4.94 -8.96
C ILE A 53 -2.29 6.19 -8.38
N SER A 54 -3.20 6.05 -7.42
CA SER A 54 -3.89 7.19 -6.80
C SER A 54 -4.43 6.85 -5.42
N GLU A 55 -4.49 7.85 -4.55
CA GLU A 55 -5.21 7.81 -3.27
C GLU A 55 -6.41 8.75 -3.33
N ILE A 56 -7.59 8.25 -2.93
CA ILE A 56 -8.82 9.03 -2.89
C ILE A 56 -9.28 9.05 -1.42
N PRO A 57 -9.16 10.18 -0.73
CA PRO A 57 -9.62 10.28 0.65
C PRO A 57 -11.15 10.20 0.71
N CYS A 58 -11.68 9.90 1.89
CA CYS A 58 -13.10 10.07 2.14
C CYS A 58 -13.42 11.54 2.46
N LYS A 59 -14.66 11.97 2.17
CA LYS A 59 -15.18 13.25 2.67
C LYS A 59 -15.23 13.25 4.19
N GLU A 60 -15.13 14.42 4.80
CA GLU A 60 -15.18 14.58 6.26
C GLU A 60 -16.42 13.91 6.86
N ASN A 61 -16.21 13.04 7.85
CA ASN A 61 -17.24 12.26 8.55
C ASN A 61 -18.13 11.39 7.64
N SER A 62 -17.59 10.91 6.52
CA SER A 62 -18.33 10.09 5.56
C SER A 62 -17.47 8.96 5.01
N TYR A 63 -18.11 7.94 4.44
CA TYR A 63 -17.47 6.89 3.64
C TYR A 63 -17.58 7.18 2.13
N THR A 64 -18.00 8.39 1.77
CA THR A 64 -18.09 8.81 0.37
C THR A 64 -16.72 9.27 -0.12
N PRO A 65 -16.25 8.80 -1.29
CA PRO A 65 -14.98 9.25 -1.86
C PRO A 65 -15.01 10.75 -2.18
N ASP A 66 -13.93 11.45 -1.85
CA ASP A 66 -13.66 12.83 -2.23
C ASP A 66 -12.71 12.85 -3.44
N TRP A 67 -13.30 12.82 -4.62
CA TRP A 67 -12.57 12.88 -5.89
C TRP A 67 -11.84 14.21 -6.11
N VAL A 68 -12.25 15.30 -5.43
CA VAL A 68 -11.62 16.61 -5.56
C VAL A 68 -10.26 16.63 -4.86
N ARG A 69 -10.16 15.94 -3.72
CA ARG A 69 -8.91 15.78 -2.95
C ARG A 69 -8.09 14.54 -3.36
N ARG A 70 -8.38 13.92 -4.51
CA ARG A 70 -7.60 12.78 -5.03
C ARG A 70 -6.14 13.19 -5.24
N VAL A 71 -5.22 12.35 -4.79
CA VAL A 71 -3.79 12.43 -5.11
C VAL A 71 -3.48 11.41 -6.19
N ASP A 72 -2.98 11.86 -7.34
CA ASP A 72 -2.55 11.01 -8.45
C ASP A 72 -1.03 10.88 -8.44
N PHE A 73 -0.52 9.67 -8.23
CA PHE A 73 0.91 9.41 -8.12
C PHE A 73 1.60 9.19 -9.48
N ASP A 74 0.85 8.93 -10.55
CA ASP A 74 1.40 8.82 -11.90
C ASP A 74 1.54 10.20 -12.55
N ASN A 75 0.75 11.19 -12.12
CA ASN A 75 0.74 12.56 -12.65
C ASN A 75 1.28 13.61 -11.66
N LEU A 76 2.11 13.20 -10.69
CA LEU A 76 2.89 14.14 -9.87
C LEU A 76 3.97 14.78 -10.75
N ASN A 77 3.63 15.92 -11.36
CA ASN A 77 4.60 16.82 -12.02
C ASN A 77 5.66 17.29 -11.02
#